data_AF-A0A960T5M3-F1
#
_entry.id   AF-A0A960T5M3-F1
#
_cell.length_a   1.000
_cell.length_b   1.000
_cell.length_c   1.000
_cell.angle_alpha   90.00
_cell.angle_beta   90.00
_cell.angle_gamma   90.00
#
_symmetry.space_group_name_H-M   'P 1'
#
loop_
_entity.id
_entity.type
_entity.pdbx_description
1 polymer ?
#
loop_
_entity_poly.entity_id
_entity_poly.type
_entity_poly.pdbx_seq_one_letter_code
_entity_poly.pdbx_strand_id
1 'polypeptide(L)'
;VRYDSALCFVLASFFGIGITMASRVQFTHTALYRQIQIYLYGQAATMRDFHILLYLGMALLVIISISLTYRRLQILLLDREFAHTLGMRTRTLNTFFFLLIVLAIIVGIRCVGVVLMSAMLIAPAATARQFTHRLWQVMILAGFVGMLSGFLGNYLSVELARSWSGADGGRGFALPTGPSVVLTGSALCFLALLFAPERGLVVRYLRILIFRQRCVRENLLKALWRVGEYRRVPATELRRYYSGPRLYLNMLLRRMIQDGLVAKGCGRTYTLTDAGRRQGAHIVRLH
;
A
#
# COMPACT_ATOMS: atom_id res chain seq x y z
N VAL A 1 4.08 -26.52 -1.89
CA VAL A 1 2.99 -25.55 -2.16
C VAL A 1 2.57 -24.96 -0.83
N ARG A 2 2.57 -23.64 -0.65
CA ARG A 2 2.13 -23.03 0.63
C ARG A 2 0.62 -23.22 0.76
N TYR A 3 0.12 -23.55 1.96
CA TYR A 3 -1.32 -23.73 2.23
C TYR A 3 -2.18 -22.57 1.69
N ASP A 4 -1.65 -21.35 1.72
CA ASP A 4 -2.28 -20.14 1.19
C ASP A 4 -2.55 -20.22 -0.33
N SER A 5 -1.63 -20.82 -1.09
CA SER A 5 -1.77 -20.98 -2.55
C SER A 5 -2.86 -22.00 -2.88
N ALA A 6 -2.97 -23.08 -2.10
CA ALA A 6 -4.01 -24.09 -2.29
C ALA A 6 -5.40 -23.51 -2.00
N LEU A 7 -5.56 -22.75 -0.90
CA LEU A 7 -6.81 -22.06 -0.56
C LEU A 7 -7.24 -21.08 -1.67
N CYS A 8 -6.30 -20.30 -2.21
CA CYS A 8 -6.56 -19.37 -3.31
C CYS A 8 -7.04 -20.11 -4.57
N PHE A 9 -6.35 -21.20 -4.92
CA PHE A 9 -6.69 -22.01 -6.09
C PHE A 9 -8.09 -22.63 -5.98
N VAL A 10 -8.44 -23.20 -4.82
CA VAL A 10 -9.77 -23.78 -4.56
C VAL A 10 -10.84 -22.69 -4.66
N LEU A 11 -10.66 -21.55 -3.98
CA LEU A 11 -11.62 -20.45 -4.02
C LEU A 11 -11.87 -19.94 -5.44
N ALA A 12 -10.79 -19.68 -6.21
CA ALA A 12 -10.90 -19.18 -7.58
C ALA A 12 -11.60 -20.19 -8.51
N SER A 13 -11.29 -21.48 -8.36
CA SER A 13 -11.89 -22.56 -9.17
C SER A 13 -13.39 -22.68 -8.89
N PHE A 14 -13.79 -22.77 -7.62
CA PHE A 14 -15.20 -22.87 -7.24
C PHE A 14 -15.98 -21.61 -7.60
N PHE A 15 -15.38 -20.42 -7.45
CA PHE A 15 -16.01 -19.16 -7.85
C PHE A 15 -16.22 -19.08 -9.38
N GLY A 16 -15.23 -19.49 -10.17
CA GLY A 16 -15.35 -19.56 -11.63
C GLY A 16 -16.43 -20.54 -12.09
N ILE A 17 -16.50 -21.73 -11.48
CA ILE A 17 -17.55 -22.71 -11.74
C ILE A 17 -18.93 -22.12 -11.36
N GLY A 18 -19.04 -21.46 -10.20
CA GLY A 18 -20.27 -20.82 -9.76
C GLY A 18 -20.77 -19.74 -10.73
N ILE A 19 -19.88 -18.88 -11.23
CA ILE A 19 -20.24 -17.82 -12.21
C ILE A 19 -20.66 -18.43 -13.55
N THR A 20 -19.94 -19.43 -14.04
CA THR A 20 -20.29 -20.08 -15.32
C THR A 20 -21.64 -20.79 -15.25
N MET A 21 -21.95 -21.47 -14.14
CA MET A 21 -23.29 -22.02 -13.90
C MET A 21 -24.36 -20.91 -13.80
N ALA A 22 -24.09 -19.84 -13.05
CA ALA A 22 -25.02 -18.71 -12.93
C ALA A 22 -25.30 -18.04 -14.29
N SER A 23 -24.30 -17.95 -15.17
CA SER A 23 -24.45 -17.42 -16.53
C SER A 23 -25.39 -18.28 -17.40
N ARG A 24 -25.42 -19.61 -17.20
CA ARG A 24 -26.39 -20.48 -17.90
C ARG A 24 -27.83 -20.24 -17.43
N VAL A 25 -28.01 -19.91 -16.15
CA VAL A 25 -29.33 -19.60 -15.55
C VAL A 25 -29.88 -18.26 -16.04
N GLN A 26 -29.01 -17.35 -16.53
CA GLN A 26 -29.43 -16.05 -17.06
C GLN A 26 -30.50 -16.16 -18.16
N PHE A 27 -30.41 -17.18 -19.01
CA PHE A 27 -31.33 -17.37 -20.15
C PHE A 27 -32.62 -18.11 -19.77
N THR A 28 -32.61 -18.89 -18.68
CA THR A 28 -33.77 -19.69 -18.25
C THR A 28 -34.57 -19.04 -17.13
N HIS A 29 -33.91 -18.41 -16.15
CA HIS A 29 -34.54 -17.79 -14.98
C HIS A 29 -33.92 -16.43 -14.66
N THR A 30 -34.33 -15.41 -15.40
CA THR A 30 -33.83 -14.02 -15.28
C THR A 30 -34.01 -13.43 -13.88
N ALA A 31 -35.09 -13.79 -13.17
CA ALA A 31 -35.35 -13.35 -11.79
C ALA A 31 -34.32 -13.90 -10.79
N LEU A 32 -33.99 -15.20 -10.89
CA LEU A 32 -32.98 -15.84 -10.04
C LEU A 32 -31.59 -15.26 -10.33
N TYR A 33 -31.25 -15.04 -11.60
CA TYR A 33 -30.00 -14.39 -11.99
C TYR A 33 -29.86 -12.99 -11.39
N ARG A 34 -30.92 -12.17 -11.42
CA ARG A 34 -30.94 -10.84 -10.78
C ARG A 34 -30.70 -10.94 -9.27
N GLN A 35 -31.32 -11.89 -8.56
CA GLN A 35 -31.09 -12.09 -7.13
C GLN A 35 -29.64 -12.49 -6.81
N ILE A 36 -29.05 -13.36 -7.62
CA ILE A 36 -27.63 -13.75 -7.49
C ILE A 36 -26.73 -12.53 -7.68
N GLN A 37 -26.97 -11.71 -8.71
CA GLN A 37 -26.19 -10.49 -8.95
C GLN A 37 -26.30 -9.49 -7.79
N ILE A 38 -27.50 -9.30 -7.23
CA ILE A 38 -27.70 -8.43 -6.06
C ILE A 38 -26.90 -8.95 -4.86
N TYR A 39 -26.83 -10.27 -4.65
CA TYR A 39 -26.06 -10.84 -3.55
C TYR A 39 -24.53 -10.77 -3.75
N LEU A 40 -24.06 -10.96 -4.99
CA LEU A 40 -22.62 -10.91 -5.32
C LEU A 40 -22.06 -9.49 -5.29
N TYR A 41 -22.77 -8.54 -5.90
CA TYR A 41 -22.29 -7.17 -6.10
C TYR A 41 -22.88 -6.15 -5.14
N GLY A 42 -23.90 -6.54 -4.37
CA GLY A 42 -24.62 -5.63 -3.49
C GLY A 42 -25.47 -4.62 -4.26
N GLN A 43 -26.58 -4.20 -3.65
CA GLN A 43 -27.27 -2.98 -4.05
C GLN A 43 -27.56 -2.17 -2.80
N ALA A 44 -26.80 -1.10 -2.59
CA ALA A 44 -27.06 -0.15 -1.50
C ALA A 44 -28.47 0.47 -1.62
N ALA A 45 -29.00 0.55 -2.86
CA ALA A 45 -30.29 1.14 -3.17
C ALA A 45 -31.52 0.32 -2.71
N THR A 46 -31.38 -0.96 -2.36
CA THR A 46 -32.51 -1.80 -1.91
C THR A 46 -32.70 -1.86 -0.39
N MET A 47 -31.93 -1.05 0.35
CA MET A 47 -31.95 -1.01 1.81
C MET A 47 -33.12 -0.16 2.33
N ARG A 48 -33.94 -0.74 3.22
CA ARG A 48 -35.01 -0.03 3.95
C ARG A 48 -34.46 0.53 5.27
N ASP A 49 -35.00 1.65 5.74
CA ASP A 49 -34.50 2.41 6.92
C ASP A 49 -34.28 1.54 8.18
N PHE A 50 -35.17 0.57 8.43
CA PHE A 50 -35.04 -0.35 9.56
C PHE A 50 -33.76 -1.21 9.50
N HIS A 51 -33.37 -1.67 8.30
CA HIS A 51 -32.16 -2.48 8.12
C HIS A 51 -30.90 -1.65 8.37
N ILE A 52 -30.91 -0.37 8.02
CA ILE A 52 -29.79 0.55 8.25
C ILE A 52 -29.53 0.69 9.74
N LEU A 53 -30.58 0.93 10.54
CA LEU A 53 -30.44 1.07 12.00
C LEU A 53 -29.92 -0.22 12.65
N LEU A 54 -30.43 -1.37 12.21
CA LEU A 54 -30.00 -2.68 12.71
C LEU A 54 -28.51 -2.94 12.39
N TYR A 55 -28.09 -2.70 11.15
CA TYR A 55 -26.69 -2.90 10.75
C TYR A 55 -25.74 -1.90 11.43
N LEU A 56 -26.17 -0.65 11.62
CA LEU A 56 -25.44 0.33 12.39
C LEU A 56 -25.25 -0.12 13.85
N GLY A 57 -26.32 -0.63 14.49
CA GLY A 57 -26.26 -1.17 15.85
C GLY A 57 -25.29 -2.35 15.97
N MET A 58 -25.32 -3.28 15.01
CA MET A 58 -24.38 -4.41 14.96
C MET A 58 -22.93 -3.95 14.74
N ALA A 59 -22.71 -2.99 13.85
CA ALA A 59 -21.37 -2.43 13.61
C ALA A 59 -20.82 -1.73 14.86
N LEU A 60 -21.64 -0.93 15.55
CA LEU A 60 -21.27 -0.30 16.82
C LEU A 60 -20.96 -1.34 17.89
N LEU A 61 -21.76 -2.40 18.01
CA LEU A 61 -21.50 -3.50 18.95
C LEU A 61 -20.12 -4.13 18.69
N VAL A 62 -19.77 -4.38 17.43
CA VAL A 62 -18.44 -4.92 17.06
C VAL A 62 -17.33 -3.93 17.44
N ILE A 63 -17.47 -2.66 17.08
CA ILE A 63 -16.47 -1.62 17.38
C ILE A 63 -16.26 -1.47 18.90
N ILE A 64 -17.34 -1.41 19.68
CA ILE A 64 -17.29 -1.31 21.15
C ILE A 64 -16.63 -2.55 21.74
N SER A 65 -17.03 -3.76 21.30
CA SER A 65 -16.45 -5.03 21.77
C SER A 65 -14.95 -5.12 21.52
N ILE A 66 -14.51 -4.68 20.34
CA ILE A 66 -13.10 -4.61 19.98
C ILE A 66 -12.37 -3.56 20.83
N SER A 67 -12.95 -2.39 21.02
CA SER A 67 -12.36 -1.31 21.82
C SER A 67 -12.14 -1.73 23.28
N LEU A 68 -13.15 -2.35 23.90
CA LEU A 68 -13.06 -2.88 25.27
C LEU A 68 -12.01 -3.97 25.41
N THR A 69 -11.84 -4.79 24.38
CA THR A 69 -10.94 -5.97 24.41
C THR A 69 -9.59 -5.70 23.72
N TYR A 70 -9.32 -4.45 23.33
CA TYR A 70 -8.15 -4.08 22.50
C TYR A 70 -6.82 -4.54 23.08
N ARG A 71 -6.60 -4.34 24.39
CA ARG A 71 -5.34 -4.76 25.06
C ARG A 71 -5.11 -6.27 24.97
N ARG A 72 -6.17 -7.07 25.14
CA ARG A 72 -6.08 -8.55 25.06
C ARG A 72 -5.88 -9.02 23.63
N LEU A 73 -6.53 -8.37 22.65
CA LEU A 73 -6.34 -8.61 21.23
C LEU A 73 -4.89 -8.34 20.81
N GLN A 74 -4.31 -7.22 21.25
CA GLN A 74 -2.94 -6.85 20.94
C GLN A 74 -1.94 -7.91 21.42
N ILE A 75 -2.08 -8.41 22.65
CA ILE A 75 -1.17 -9.44 23.18
C ILE A 75 -1.35 -10.75 22.40
N LEU A 76 -2.59 -11.18 22.18
CA LEU A 76 -2.90 -12.42 21.46
C LEU A 76 -2.36 -12.43 20.01
N LEU A 77 -2.38 -11.28 19.34
CA LEU A 77 -1.90 -11.14 17.95
C LEU A 77 -0.37 -11.06 17.84
N LEU A 78 0.29 -10.52 18.86
CA LEU A 78 1.73 -10.32 18.83
C LEU A 78 2.49 -11.57 19.31
N ASP A 79 2.00 -12.19 20.37
CA ASP A 79 2.59 -13.40 20.94
C ASP A 79 1.54 -14.24 21.69
N ARG A 80 1.16 -15.36 21.07
CA ARG A 80 0.20 -16.32 21.65
C ARG A 80 0.78 -17.09 22.83
N GLU A 81 2.08 -17.38 22.81
CA GLU A 81 2.75 -18.12 23.88
C GLU A 81 2.87 -17.21 25.12
N PHE A 82 3.23 -15.95 24.93
CA PHE A 82 3.23 -14.95 26.00
C PHE A 82 1.83 -14.68 26.56
N ALA A 83 0.80 -14.74 25.72
CA ALA A 83 -0.59 -14.66 26.18
C ALA A 83 -0.95 -15.81 27.13
N HIS A 84 -0.42 -17.01 26.88
CA HIS A 84 -0.61 -18.19 27.72
C HIS A 84 0.11 -18.07 29.06
N THR A 85 1.34 -17.55 29.09
CA THR A 85 2.10 -17.37 30.34
C THR A 85 1.47 -16.32 31.27
N LEU A 86 0.75 -15.35 30.71
CA LEU A 86 -0.06 -14.36 31.46
C LEU A 86 -1.37 -14.94 32.04
N GLY A 87 -1.63 -16.25 31.91
CA GLY A 87 -2.83 -16.89 32.42
C GLY A 87 -4.11 -16.56 31.62
N MET A 88 -3.99 -15.96 30.43
CA MET A 88 -5.16 -15.66 29.62
C MET A 88 -5.69 -16.93 28.95
N ARG A 89 -7.00 -17.10 28.96
CA ARG A 89 -7.68 -18.18 28.24
C ARG A 89 -7.74 -17.85 26.74
N THR A 90 -6.63 -18.05 26.05
CA THR A 90 -6.45 -17.75 24.61
C THR A 90 -7.55 -18.35 23.74
N ARG A 91 -8.03 -19.56 24.06
CA ARG A 91 -9.09 -20.24 23.32
C ARG A 91 -10.42 -19.47 23.35
N THR A 92 -10.84 -18.93 24.50
CA THR A 92 -12.10 -18.18 24.59
C THR A 92 -11.99 -16.83 23.90
N LEU A 93 -10.85 -16.14 24.06
CA LEU A 93 -10.56 -14.89 23.34
C LEU A 93 -10.57 -15.10 21.82
N ASN A 94 -9.92 -16.16 21.34
CA ASN A 94 -9.87 -16.48 19.92
C ASN A 94 -11.27 -16.80 19.37
N THR A 95 -12.08 -17.59 20.07
CA THR A 95 -13.47 -17.85 19.68
C THR A 95 -14.31 -16.57 19.67
N PHE A 96 -14.14 -15.71 20.67
CA PHE A 96 -14.84 -14.43 20.74
C PHE A 96 -14.50 -13.52 19.55
N PHE A 97 -13.21 -13.37 19.22
CA PHE A 97 -12.81 -12.58 18.06
C PHE A 97 -13.25 -13.20 16.74
N PHE A 98 -13.22 -14.54 16.64
CA PHE A 98 -13.76 -15.23 15.48
C PHE A 98 -15.25 -14.95 15.28
N LEU A 99 -16.05 -14.97 16.35
CA LEU A 99 -17.46 -14.60 16.30
C LEU A 99 -17.68 -13.15 15.85
N LEU A 100 -16.88 -12.20 16.35
CA LEU A 100 -16.95 -10.80 15.92
C LEU A 100 -16.62 -10.64 14.43
N ILE A 101 -15.61 -11.37 13.93
CA ILE A 101 -15.25 -11.37 12.50
C ILE A 101 -16.41 -11.94 11.67
N VAL A 102 -16.97 -13.08 12.06
CA VAL A 102 -18.12 -13.68 11.38
C VAL A 102 -19.31 -12.72 11.36
N LEU A 103 -19.62 -12.07 12.48
CA LEU A 103 -20.69 -11.08 12.57
C LEU A 103 -20.43 -9.90 11.62
N ALA A 104 -19.22 -9.35 11.60
CA ALA A 104 -18.84 -8.26 10.70
C ALA A 104 -18.95 -8.67 9.22
N ILE A 105 -18.55 -9.90 8.88
CA ILE A 105 -18.68 -10.44 7.51
C ILE A 105 -20.14 -10.59 7.12
N ILE A 106 -21.00 -11.14 7.98
CA ILE A 106 -22.43 -11.33 7.68
C ILE A 106 -23.12 -9.98 7.43
N VAL A 107 -22.86 -8.99 8.29
CA VAL A 107 -23.39 -7.63 8.12
C VAL A 107 -22.83 -6.99 6.85
N GLY A 108 -21.52 -7.10 6.60
CA GLY A 108 -20.86 -6.56 5.42
C GLY A 108 -21.40 -7.14 4.10
N ILE A 109 -21.62 -8.46 4.04
CA ILE A 109 -22.21 -9.12 2.88
C ILE A 109 -23.60 -8.58 2.57
N ARG A 110 -24.43 -8.33 3.59
CA ARG A 110 -25.78 -7.77 3.38
C ARG A 110 -25.74 -6.34 2.84
N CYS A 111 -24.83 -5.52 3.35
CA CYS A 111 -24.70 -4.12 2.94
C CYS A 111 -24.12 -3.98 1.52
N VAL A 112 -23.10 -4.78 1.21
CA VAL A 112 -22.14 -4.46 0.16
C VAL A 112 -21.98 -5.59 -0.86
N GLY A 113 -22.40 -6.81 -0.53
CA GLY A 113 -22.25 -8.00 -1.37
C GLY A 113 -20.97 -8.79 -1.05
N VAL A 114 -20.97 -10.08 -1.40
CA VAL A 114 -19.89 -11.03 -1.04
C VAL A 114 -18.55 -10.65 -1.69
N VAL A 115 -18.58 -10.30 -2.98
CA VAL A 115 -17.35 -10.04 -3.75
C VAL A 115 -16.65 -8.80 -3.20
N LEU A 116 -17.39 -7.70 -3.02
CA LEU A 116 -16.83 -6.47 -2.48
C LEU A 116 -16.43 -6.62 -1.01
N MET A 117 -17.13 -7.43 -0.21
CA MET A 117 -16.72 -7.69 1.18
C MET A 117 -15.33 -8.35 1.24
N SER A 118 -15.04 -9.31 0.36
CA SER A 118 -13.71 -9.95 0.30
C SER A 118 -12.59 -8.96 -0.04
N ALA A 119 -12.85 -8.00 -0.93
CA ALA A 119 -11.89 -6.96 -1.28
C ALA A 119 -11.70 -5.96 -0.12
N MET A 120 -12.80 -5.54 0.51
CA MET A 120 -12.80 -4.59 1.63
C MET A 120 -12.21 -5.17 2.92
N LEU A 121 -12.16 -6.50 3.05
CA LEU A 121 -11.52 -7.14 4.21
C LEU A 121 -10.00 -6.97 4.20
N ILE A 122 -9.39 -6.91 3.00
CA ILE A 122 -7.92 -6.93 2.83
C ILE A 122 -7.37 -5.57 2.44
N ALA A 123 -7.97 -4.90 1.46
CA ALA A 123 -7.43 -3.68 0.85
C ALA A 123 -7.19 -2.52 1.84
N PRO A 124 -8.18 -2.09 2.65
CA PRO A 124 -7.97 -0.97 3.58
C PRO A 124 -6.96 -1.30 4.70
N ALA A 125 -6.94 -2.55 5.19
CA ALA A 125 -5.95 -2.99 6.17
C ALA A 125 -4.53 -3.01 5.59
N ALA A 126 -4.37 -3.50 4.36
CA ALA A 126 -3.11 -3.48 3.63
C ALA A 126 -2.63 -2.06 3.33
N THR A 127 -3.57 -1.16 3.02
CA THR A 127 -3.32 0.27 2.79
C THR A 127 -2.82 0.95 4.08
N ALA A 128 -3.56 0.80 5.17
CA ALA A 128 -3.25 1.42 6.45
C ALA A 128 -1.89 0.98 7.01
N ARG A 129 -1.55 -0.31 6.86
CA ARG A 129 -0.29 -0.88 7.35
C ARG A 129 0.96 -0.32 6.65
N GLN A 130 0.80 0.39 5.53
CA GLN A 130 1.94 1.04 4.85
C GLN A 130 2.33 2.38 5.46
N PHE A 131 1.39 3.03 6.15
CA PHE A 131 1.60 4.34 6.78
C PHE A 131 2.03 4.23 8.25
N THR A 132 1.68 3.14 8.94
CA THR A 132 1.98 2.98 10.35
C THR A 132 2.22 1.53 10.76
N HIS A 133 3.05 1.38 11.79
CA HIS A 133 3.35 0.12 12.47
C HIS A 133 2.52 -0.11 13.74
N ARG A 134 1.83 0.91 14.27
CA ARG A 134 1.08 0.79 15.53
C ARG A 134 -0.31 0.22 15.25
N LEU A 135 -0.66 -0.93 15.86
CA LEU A 135 -1.91 -1.65 15.61
C LEU A 135 -3.17 -0.77 15.74
N TRP A 136 -3.29 0.02 16.80
CA TRP A 136 -4.37 0.99 16.98
C TRP A 136 -4.51 1.96 15.79
N GLN A 137 -3.39 2.51 15.30
CA GLN A 137 -3.40 3.43 14.17
C GLN A 137 -3.77 2.71 12.88
N VAL A 138 -3.32 1.46 12.68
CA VAL A 138 -3.72 0.64 11.54
C VAL A 138 -5.23 0.42 11.54
N MET A 139 -5.84 0.13 12.70
CA MET A 139 -7.29 -0.12 12.80
C MET A 139 -8.12 1.11 12.43
N ILE A 140 -7.78 2.28 12.99
CA ILE A 140 -8.49 3.53 12.67
C ILE A 140 -8.30 3.90 11.21
N LEU A 141 -7.06 3.85 10.72
CA LEU A 141 -6.75 4.24 9.34
C LEU A 141 -7.39 3.27 8.33
N ALA A 142 -7.44 1.97 8.63
CA ALA A 142 -8.14 0.99 7.81
C ALA A 142 -9.66 1.28 7.78
N GLY A 143 -10.26 1.57 8.92
CA GLY A 143 -11.67 1.99 8.99
C GLY A 143 -11.93 3.24 8.16
N PHE A 144 -11.07 4.26 8.28
CA PHE A 144 -11.19 5.50 7.52
C PHE A 144 -11.01 5.31 6.01
N VAL A 145 -10.01 4.52 5.59
CA VAL A 145 -9.80 4.18 4.17
C VAL A 145 -10.97 3.37 3.62
N GLY A 146 -11.50 2.42 4.40
CA GLY A 146 -12.70 1.67 4.02
C GLY A 146 -13.92 2.56 3.84
N MET A 147 -14.15 3.48 4.78
CA MET A 147 -15.21 4.48 4.71
C MET A 147 -15.06 5.40 3.49
N LEU A 148 -13.87 5.94 3.25
CA LEU A 148 -13.56 6.76 2.08
C LEU A 148 -13.76 5.99 0.78
N SER A 149 -13.30 4.74 0.71
CA SER A 149 -13.47 3.88 -0.46
C SER A 149 -14.95 3.63 -0.77
N GLY A 150 -15.75 3.33 0.27
CA GLY A 150 -17.20 3.14 0.14
C GLY A 150 -17.90 4.42 -0.31
N PHE A 151 -17.59 5.56 0.33
CA PHE A 151 -18.18 6.85 0.01
C PHE A 151 -17.82 7.32 -1.40
N LEU A 152 -16.53 7.37 -1.73
CA LEU A 152 -16.05 7.78 -3.06
C LEU A 152 -16.49 6.80 -4.15
N GLY A 153 -16.48 5.49 -3.89
CA GLY A 153 -16.92 4.48 -4.84
C GLY A 153 -18.42 4.54 -5.14
N ASN A 154 -19.24 4.87 -4.14
CA ASN A 154 -20.67 5.12 -4.35
C ASN A 154 -20.92 6.45 -5.05
N TYR A 155 -20.24 7.52 -4.63
CA TYR A 155 -20.35 8.84 -5.25
C TYR A 155 -19.95 8.81 -6.73
N LEU A 156 -18.81 8.19 -7.04
CA LEU A 156 -18.34 8.00 -8.42
C LEU A 156 -19.30 7.13 -9.23
N SER A 157 -19.91 6.10 -8.63
CA SER A 157 -20.92 5.28 -9.33
C SER A 157 -22.12 6.13 -9.76
N VAL A 158 -22.62 7.00 -8.89
CA VAL A 158 -23.77 7.87 -9.18
C VAL A 158 -23.40 8.95 -10.20
N GLU A 159 -22.25 9.60 -10.03
CA GLU A 159 -21.84 10.72 -10.88
C GLU A 159 -21.34 10.27 -12.25
N LEU A 160 -20.59 9.16 -12.33
CA LEU A 160 -20.22 8.56 -13.62
C LEU A 160 -21.45 8.00 -14.34
N ALA A 161 -22.41 7.42 -13.61
CA ALA A 161 -23.69 7.03 -14.21
C ALA A 161 -24.42 8.24 -14.80
N ARG A 162 -24.43 9.40 -14.13
CA ARG A 162 -25.03 10.64 -14.68
C ARG A 162 -24.25 11.21 -15.87
N SER A 163 -22.93 11.32 -15.75
CA SER A 163 -22.06 11.92 -16.77
C SER A 163 -22.03 11.09 -18.07
N TRP A 164 -21.96 9.76 -17.98
CA TRP A 164 -21.97 8.88 -19.15
C TRP A 164 -23.37 8.55 -19.67
N SER A 165 -24.42 8.70 -18.86
CA SER A 165 -25.81 8.56 -19.31
C SER A 165 -26.39 9.85 -19.94
N GLY A 166 -25.65 10.96 -19.90
CA GLY A 166 -26.11 12.28 -20.36
C GLY A 166 -25.65 12.71 -21.76
N ALA A 167 -24.81 11.94 -22.46
CA ALA A 167 -24.21 12.40 -23.72
C ALA A 167 -24.59 11.63 -24.99
N ASP A 168 -25.10 10.38 -24.91
CA ASP A 168 -25.61 9.69 -26.09
C ASP A 168 -26.58 8.57 -25.68
N GLY A 169 -27.74 8.51 -26.34
CA GLY A 169 -28.85 7.59 -26.09
C GLY A 169 -28.59 6.12 -26.43
N GLY A 170 -27.49 5.53 -25.97
CA GLY A 170 -27.16 4.14 -26.23
C GLY A 170 -26.19 3.54 -25.22
N ARG A 171 -26.70 2.63 -24.38
CA ARG A 171 -25.97 1.76 -23.43
C ARG A 171 -25.28 2.50 -22.27
N GLY A 172 -26.07 3.16 -21.42
CA GLY A 172 -25.61 3.52 -20.08
C GLY A 172 -25.20 2.27 -19.30
N PHE A 173 -23.88 2.01 -19.21
CA PHE A 173 -23.34 1.01 -18.29
C PHE A 173 -23.57 1.54 -16.86
N ALA A 174 -24.72 1.24 -16.28
CA ALA A 174 -24.93 1.42 -14.86
C ALA A 174 -24.01 0.45 -14.12
N LEU A 175 -22.78 0.90 -13.84
CA LEU A 175 -21.82 0.17 -13.03
C LEU A 175 -22.47 -0.09 -11.67
N PRO A 176 -22.67 -1.36 -11.26
CA PRO A 176 -23.18 -1.64 -9.93
C PRO A 176 -22.27 -1.00 -8.88
N THR A 177 -22.84 -0.58 -7.77
CA THR A 177 -22.10 0.09 -6.68
C THR A 177 -20.97 -0.78 -6.11
N GLY A 178 -21.08 -2.11 -6.25
CA GLY A 178 -20.05 -3.05 -5.82
C GLY A 178 -18.70 -2.86 -6.55
N PRO A 179 -18.62 -3.14 -7.85
CA PRO A 179 -17.39 -2.99 -8.63
C PRO A 179 -16.75 -1.59 -8.56
N SER A 180 -17.55 -0.52 -8.53
CA SER A 180 -17.01 0.84 -8.44
C SER A 180 -16.26 1.08 -7.12
N VAL A 181 -16.80 0.60 -5.99
CA VAL A 181 -16.13 0.69 -4.68
C VAL A 181 -14.85 -0.14 -4.65
N VAL A 182 -14.84 -1.33 -5.28
CA VAL A 182 -13.60 -2.13 -5.40
C VAL A 182 -12.55 -1.34 -6.17
N LEU A 183 -12.90 -0.78 -7.34
CA LEU A 183 -11.98 -0.05 -8.20
C LEU A 183 -11.39 1.16 -7.48
N THR A 184 -12.22 1.95 -6.81
CA THR A 184 -11.77 3.11 -6.02
C THR A 184 -10.88 2.68 -4.86
N GLY A 185 -11.23 1.61 -4.13
CA GLY A 185 -10.43 1.08 -3.03
C GLY A 185 -9.09 0.51 -3.49
N SER A 186 -9.08 -0.20 -4.61
CA SER A 186 -7.85 -0.68 -5.25
C SER A 186 -6.97 0.47 -5.72
N ALA A 187 -7.56 1.53 -6.29
CA ALA A 187 -6.82 2.73 -6.68
C ALA A 187 -6.19 3.43 -5.46
N LEU A 188 -6.95 3.60 -4.37
CA LEU A 188 -6.44 4.15 -3.11
C LEU A 188 -5.31 3.29 -2.53
N CYS A 189 -5.48 1.96 -2.51
CA CYS A 189 -4.46 1.03 -2.05
C CYS A 189 -3.20 1.08 -2.90
N PHE A 190 -3.36 1.15 -4.23
CA PHE A 190 -2.25 1.25 -5.17
C PHE A 190 -1.50 2.58 -5.03
N LEU A 191 -2.21 3.69 -4.89
CA LEU A 191 -1.61 4.99 -4.62
C LEU A 191 -0.84 4.99 -3.29
N ALA A 192 -1.41 4.40 -2.24
CA ALA A 192 -0.70 4.22 -0.98
C ALA A 192 0.57 3.37 -1.16
N LEU A 193 0.51 2.27 -1.93
CA LEU A 193 1.68 1.41 -2.20
C LEU A 193 2.82 2.16 -2.90
N LEU A 194 2.48 3.13 -3.74
CA LEU A 194 3.46 3.95 -4.42
C LEU A 194 4.04 5.03 -3.51
N PHE A 195 3.19 5.75 -2.78
CA PHE A 195 3.54 6.98 -2.06
C PHE A 195 3.80 6.82 -0.56
N ALA A 196 3.58 5.63 0.04
CA ALA A 196 3.77 5.45 1.47
C ALA A 196 5.20 5.81 1.94
N PRO A 197 5.36 6.55 3.05
CA PRO A 197 6.65 7.13 3.44
C PRO A 197 7.69 6.09 3.86
N GLU A 198 7.27 4.98 4.46
CA GLU A 198 8.20 3.95 4.97
C GLU A 198 8.33 2.74 4.04
N ARG A 199 7.25 2.38 3.34
CA ARG A 199 7.17 1.18 2.48
C ARG A 199 6.92 1.47 1.01
N GLY A 200 6.72 2.73 0.65
CA GLY A 200 6.40 3.12 -0.72
C GLY A 200 7.54 2.78 -1.67
N LEU A 201 7.20 2.14 -2.79
CA LEU A 201 8.17 1.74 -3.81
C LEU A 201 8.96 2.95 -4.33
N VAL A 202 8.28 4.08 -4.53
CA VAL A 202 8.88 5.32 -5.04
C VAL A 202 9.81 5.94 -4.01
N VAL A 203 9.38 6.05 -2.75
CA VAL A 203 10.20 6.63 -1.68
C VAL A 203 11.44 5.77 -1.43
N ARG A 204 11.30 4.45 -1.46
CA ARG A 204 12.44 3.51 -1.35
C ARG A 204 13.40 3.70 -2.52
N TYR A 205 12.89 3.78 -3.74
CA TYR A 205 13.73 3.97 -4.93
C TYR A 205 14.47 5.32 -4.91
N LEU A 206 13.78 6.40 -4.56
CA LEU A 206 14.39 7.73 -4.39
C LEU A 206 15.47 7.72 -3.31
N ARG A 207 15.23 7.07 -2.16
CA ARG A 207 16.23 6.95 -1.09
C ARG A 207 17.47 6.19 -1.56
N ILE A 208 17.30 5.12 -2.33
CA ILE A 208 18.41 4.37 -2.93
C ILE A 208 19.20 5.24 -3.91
N LEU A 209 18.51 6.00 -4.77
CA LEU A 209 19.17 6.90 -5.72
C LEU A 209 19.97 7.99 -5.00
N ILE A 210 19.36 8.69 -4.05
CA ILE A 210 20.01 9.76 -3.26
C ILE A 210 21.22 9.19 -2.50
N PHE A 211 21.07 8.02 -1.87
CA PHE A 211 22.17 7.34 -1.19
C PHE A 211 23.31 7.00 -2.16
N ARG A 212 22.99 6.46 -3.34
CA ARG A 212 23.97 6.16 -4.39
C ARG A 212 24.71 7.42 -4.84
N GLN A 213 24.03 8.56 -4.98
CA GLN A 213 24.69 9.83 -5.31
C GLN A 213 25.66 10.25 -4.22
N ARG A 214 25.25 10.14 -2.94
CA ARG A 214 26.07 10.52 -1.79
C ARG A 214 27.33 9.64 -1.68
N CYS A 215 27.19 8.31 -1.79
CA CYS A 215 28.33 7.38 -1.77
C CYS A 215 29.32 7.64 -2.91
N VAL A 216 28.84 7.88 -4.14
CA VAL A 216 29.71 8.17 -5.28
C VAL A 216 30.51 9.45 -5.04
N ARG A 217 29.85 10.51 -4.52
CA ARG A 217 30.52 11.78 -4.21
C ARG A 217 31.58 11.60 -3.12
N GLU A 218 31.26 10.87 -2.06
CA GLU A 218 32.19 10.58 -0.97
C GLU A 218 33.38 9.73 -1.44
N ASN A 219 33.16 8.70 -2.26
CA ASN A 219 34.24 7.87 -2.81
C ASN A 219 35.18 8.67 -3.72
N LEU A 220 34.65 9.58 -4.53
CA LEU A 220 35.48 10.48 -5.34
C LEU A 220 36.31 11.44 -4.48
N LEU A 221 35.73 11.98 -3.41
CA LEU A 221 36.45 12.81 -2.44
C LEU A 221 37.56 12.04 -1.73
N LYS A 222 37.29 10.81 -1.30
CA LYS A 222 38.30 9.89 -0.71
C LYS A 222 39.41 9.57 -1.71
N ALA A 223 39.05 9.29 -2.97
CA ALA A 223 40.03 9.00 -4.01
C ALA A 223 40.95 10.19 -4.26
N LEU A 224 40.38 11.40 -4.40
CA LEU A 224 41.16 12.63 -4.55
C LEU A 224 42.07 12.89 -3.34
N TRP A 225 41.59 12.62 -2.12
CA TRP A 225 42.38 12.80 -0.91
C TRP A 225 43.55 11.82 -0.82
N ARG A 226 43.34 10.54 -1.17
CA ARG A 226 44.40 9.50 -1.15
C ARG A 226 45.51 9.74 -2.17
N VAL A 227 45.21 10.37 -3.30
CA VAL A 227 46.20 10.61 -4.38
C VAL A 227 47.19 11.73 -4.01
N GLY A 228 46.95 12.47 -2.93
CA GLY A 228 47.91 13.37 -2.31
C GLY A 228 47.62 14.86 -2.56
N GLU A 229 48.05 15.66 -1.59
CA GLU A 229 47.59 17.02 -1.28
C GLU A 229 47.77 18.08 -2.40
N TYR A 230 48.68 17.83 -3.35
CA TYR A 230 49.02 18.75 -4.44
C TYR A 230 48.98 18.13 -5.84
N ARG A 231 48.54 16.86 -5.95
CA ARG A 231 48.58 16.17 -7.23
C ARG A 231 47.34 16.48 -8.05
N ARG A 232 47.56 17.07 -9.23
CA ARG A 232 46.52 17.27 -10.25
C ARG A 232 46.13 15.91 -10.84
N VAL A 233 44.94 15.43 -10.53
CA VAL A 233 44.49 14.09 -10.97
C VAL A 233 43.69 14.22 -12.27
N PRO A 234 44.10 13.57 -13.37
CA PRO A 234 43.32 13.59 -14.61
C PRO A 234 42.01 12.80 -14.45
N ALA A 235 40.97 13.23 -15.16
CA ALA A 235 39.65 12.57 -15.18
C ALA A 235 39.71 11.06 -15.51
N THR A 236 40.74 10.64 -16.24
CA THR A 236 40.98 9.24 -16.65
C THR A 236 41.38 8.35 -15.48
N GLU A 237 42.11 8.89 -14.49
CA GLU A 237 42.56 8.17 -13.30
C GLU A 237 41.46 8.07 -12.25
N LEU A 238 40.67 9.14 -12.08
CA LEU A 238 39.44 9.17 -11.27
C LEU A 238 38.41 8.11 -11.70
N ARG A 239 38.42 7.73 -12.97
CA ARG A 239 37.55 6.69 -13.51
C ARG A 239 37.85 5.30 -12.93
N ARG A 240 39.07 5.03 -12.46
CA ARG A 240 39.40 3.75 -11.81
C ARG A 240 38.64 3.55 -10.49
N TYR A 241 38.22 4.64 -9.85
CA TYR A 241 37.49 4.64 -8.58
C TYR A 241 35.97 4.83 -8.77
N TYR A 242 35.49 4.97 -10.02
CA TYR A 242 34.07 5.17 -10.34
C TYR A 242 33.58 4.19 -11.42
N SER A 243 32.65 3.33 -11.03
CA SER A 243 32.11 2.24 -11.86
C SER A 243 30.84 2.61 -12.67
N GLY A 244 30.47 3.89 -12.77
CA GLY A 244 29.27 4.32 -13.50
C GLY A 244 29.52 5.02 -14.86
N PRO A 245 28.45 5.53 -15.51
CA PRO A 245 28.54 6.13 -16.84
C PRO A 245 29.33 7.46 -16.87
N ARG A 246 30.09 7.68 -17.96
CA ARG A 246 31.00 8.83 -18.12
C ARG A 246 30.30 10.20 -18.01
N LEU A 247 29.08 10.30 -18.53
CA LEU A 247 28.27 11.53 -18.48
C LEU A 247 27.96 11.93 -17.02
N TYR A 248 27.64 10.95 -16.19
CA TYR A 248 27.29 11.19 -14.79
C TYR A 248 28.50 11.65 -13.97
N LEU A 249 29.69 11.08 -14.22
CA LEU A 249 30.93 11.55 -13.59
C LEU A 249 31.21 13.03 -13.90
N ASN A 250 31.05 13.44 -15.16
CA ASN A 250 31.27 14.83 -15.56
C ASN A 250 30.25 15.79 -14.93
N MET A 251 28.98 15.40 -14.85
CA MET A 251 27.95 16.19 -14.15
C MET A 251 28.26 16.32 -12.66
N LEU A 252 28.68 15.23 -12.02
CA LEU A 252 28.97 15.22 -10.60
C LEU A 252 30.21 16.05 -10.26
N LEU A 253 31.27 15.97 -11.07
CA LEU A 253 32.46 16.82 -10.94
C LEU A 253 32.11 18.30 -11.14
N ARG A 254 31.23 18.65 -12.08
CA ARG A 254 30.73 20.03 -12.24
C ARG A 254 29.99 20.52 -10.99
N ARG A 255 29.13 19.68 -10.40
CA ARG A 255 28.46 20.02 -9.12
C ARG A 255 29.45 20.18 -7.98
N MET A 256 30.46 19.31 -7.88
CA MET A 256 31.50 19.43 -6.84
C MET A 256 32.37 20.68 -7.00
N ILE A 257 32.53 21.18 -8.23
CA ILE A 257 33.18 22.48 -8.49
C ILE A 257 32.28 23.64 -8.03
N GLN A 258 30.97 23.57 -8.32
CA GLN A 258 29.99 24.57 -7.85
C GLN A 258 29.87 24.60 -6.33
N ASP A 259 29.90 23.42 -5.68
CA ASP A 259 29.91 23.28 -4.22
C ASP A 259 31.25 23.72 -3.59
N GLY A 260 32.23 24.13 -4.41
CA GLY A 260 33.53 24.62 -3.94
C GLY A 260 34.44 23.54 -3.35
N LEU A 261 34.18 22.26 -3.61
CA LEU A 261 34.93 21.11 -3.07
C LEU A 261 36.12 20.68 -3.95
N VAL A 262 36.03 20.96 -5.25
CA VAL A 262 37.03 20.56 -6.24
C VAL A 262 37.33 21.74 -7.16
N ALA A 263 38.60 22.01 -7.43
CA ALA A 263 39.05 22.99 -8.42
C ALA A 263 39.47 22.29 -9.71
N LYS A 264 39.23 22.93 -10.85
CA LYS A 264 39.61 22.43 -12.17
C LYS A 264 40.90 23.14 -12.63
N GLY A 265 41.95 22.37 -12.87
CA GLY A 265 43.19 22.85 -13.48
C GLY A 265 43.20 22.79 -15.01
N CYS A 266 44.25 23.32 -15.64
CA CYS A 266 44.47 23.19 -17.08
C CYS A 266 44.60 21.71 -17.49
N GLY A 267 43.85 21.28 -18.53
CA GLY A 267 43.96 19.93 -19.10
C GLY A 267 43.06 18.82 -18.50
N ARG A 268 41.84 19.13 -18.05
CA ARG A 268 40.91 18.16 -17.41
C ARG A 268 41.49 17.47 -16.16
N THR A 269 42.38 18.16 -15.45
CA THR A 269 42.87 17.75 -14.15
C THR A 269 42.06 18.39 -13.03
N TYR A 270 41.82 17.65 -11.95
CA TYR A 270 41.07 18.12 -10.79
C TYR A 270 41.93 18.07 -9.54
N THR A 271 41.76 19.07 -8.65
CA THR A 271 42.44 19.17 -7.35
C THR A 271 41.42 19.47 -6.26
N LEU A 272 41.68 19.04 -5.03
CA LEU A 272 40.84 19.40 -3.89
C LEU A 272 41.05 20.87 -3.50
N THR A 273 39.97 21.56 -3.14
CA THR A 273 40.03 22.86 -2.47
C THR A 273 40.24 22.67 -0.96
N ASP A 274 40.49 23.74 -0.21
CA ASP A 274 40.62 23.65 1.27
C ASP A 274 39.34 23.14 1.94
N ALA A 275 38.17 23.53 1.43
CA ALA A 275 36.88 23.02 1.88
C ALA A 275 36.73 21.52 1.58
N GLY A 276 37.08 21.10 0.36
CA GLY A 276 37.10 19.69 -0.04
C GLY A 276 38.07 18.85 0.80
N ARG A 277 39.23 19.41 1.17
CA ARG A 277 40.22 18.73 2.03
C ARG A 277 39.68 18.44 3.41
N ARG A 278 39.10 19.44 4.08
CA ARG A 278 38.48 19.26 5.41
C ARG A 278 37.39 18.19 5.37
N GLN A 279 36.55 18.23 4.35
CA GLN A 279 35.47 17.26 4.20
C GLN A 279 35.99 15.85 3.85
N GLY A 280 37.00 15.73 2.98
CA GLY A 280 37.64 14.46 2.64
C GLY A 280 38.31 13.80 3.83
N ALA A 281 39.09 14.57 4.60
CA ALA A 281 39.74 14.09 5.83
C ALA A 281 38.71 13.65 6.88
N HIS A 282 37.62 14.40 7.03
CA HIS A 282 36.52 14.03 7.92
C HIS A 282 35.85 12.71 7.52
N ILE A 283 35.56 12.51 6.23
CA ILE A 283 34.94 11.26 5.73
C ILE A 283 35.90 10.06 5.87
N VAL A 284 37.21 10.25 5.66
CA VAL A 284 38.22 9.18 5.84
C VAL A 284 38.41 8.83 7.32
N ARG A 285 38.28 9.77 8.26
CA ARG A 285 38.37 9.46 9.70
C ARG A 285 37.13 8.73 10.24
N LEU A 286 35.98 8.90 9.60
CA LEU A 286 34.70 8.27 9.99
C LEU A 286 34.49 6.86 9.42
N HIS A 287 35.32 6.41 8.47
CA HIS A 287 35.21 5.11 7.80
C HIS A 287 36.52 4.34 7.93
#